data_AF-A0A0M8WLS1-F1
#
_entry.id   AF-A0A0M8WLS1-F1
#
_cell.length_a   1.000
_cell.length_b   1.000
_cell.length_c   1.000
_cell.angle_alpha   90.00
_cell.angle_beta   90.00
_cell.angle_gamma   90.00
#
_symmetry.space_group_name_H-M   'P 1'
#
loop_
_entity.id
_entity.type
_entity.pdbx_description
1 polymer ?
#
loop_
_entity_poly.entity_id
_entity_poly.type
_entity_poly.pdbx_seq_one_letter_code
_entity_poly.pdbx_strand_id
1 'polypeptide(L)'
;TTVRMAADVLHASREQFPAGLARSTELLVDELDRFESLLGDLLEISRLDAGVEELTAEQVDIRVLARRAHDSVRAISTTANSPVVLDLPDEELTAELDSRRVERILRNLLANAIDHGEGQPVELTMRG
;
A
#
# COMPACT_ATOMS: atom_id res chain seq x y z
N THR A 1 9.74 -13.71 6.65
CA THR A 1 10.05 -15.16 6.82
C THR A 1 11.48 -15.43 6.35
N THR A 2 12.03 -16.63 6.56
CA THR A 2 13.40 -17.00 6.15
C THR A 2 13.69 -16.76 4.67
N VAL A 3 12.69 -16.94 3.80
CA VAL A 3 12.79 -16.69 2.36
C VAL A 3 13.01 -15.21 2.05
N ARG A 4 12.30 -14.31 2.74
CA ARG A 4 12.48 -12.86 2.62
C ARG A 4 13.88 -12.42 3.04
N MET A 5 14.37 -12.91 4.19
CA MET A 5 15.73 -12.57 4.63
C MET A 5 16.80 -13.01 3.61
N ALA A 6 16.62 -14.17 2.97
CA ALA A 6 17.54 -14.61 1.92
C ALA A 6 17.45 -13.72 0.67
N ALA A 7 16.24 -13.33 0.26
CA ALA A 7 16.02 -12.42 -0.87
C ALA A 7 16.62 -11.02 -0.61
N ASP A 8 16.45 -10.48 0.59
CA ASP A 8 17.01 -9.18 0.99
C ASP A 8 18.55 -9.20 0.95
N VAL A 9 19.18 -10.29 1.42
CA VAL A 9 20.65 -10.46 1.37
C VAL A 9 21.15 -10.53 -0.07
N LEU A 10 20.45 -11.26 -0.95
CA LEU A 10 20.77 -11.32 -2.37
C LEU A 10 20.62 -9.95 -3.02
N HIS A 11 19.52 -9.24 -2.71
CA HIS A 11 19.23 -7.92 -3.26
C HIS A 11 20.22 -6.85 -2.80
N ALA A 12 20.64 -6.89 -1.53
CA ALA A 12 21.68 -6.01 -1.00
C ALA A 12 23.05 -6.24 -1.65
N SER A 13 23.31 -7.46 -2.13
CA SER A 13 24.57 -7.84 -2.78
C SER A 13 24.52 -7.74 -4.32
N ARG A 14 23.39 -7.30 -4.90
CA ARG A 14 23.12 -7.42 -6.34
C ARG A 14 24.08 -6.67 -7.24
N GLU A 15 24.68 -5.58 -6.74
CA GLU A 15 25.66 -4.77 -7.46
C GLU A 15 26.96 -5.54 -7.77
N GLN A 16 27.21 -6.63 -7.04
CA GLN A 16 28.38 -7.49 -7.24
C GLN A 16 28.10 -8.63 -8.23
N PHE A 17 26.85 -8.77 -8.69
CA PHE A 17 26.44 -9.85 -9.58
C PHE A 17 26.60 -9.48 -11.05
N PRO A 18 26.82 -10.46 -11.94
CA PRO A 18 26.67 -10.26 -13.38
C PRO A 18 25.27 -9.72 -13.70
N ALA A 19 25.14 -8.85 -14.69
CA ALA A 19 23.90 -8.11 -14.99
C ALA A 19 22.64 -8.98 -15.10
N GLY A 20 22.76 -10.21 -15.64
CA GLY A 20 21.63 -11.15 -15.72
C GLY A 20 21.14 -11.60 -14.33
N LEU A 21 22.07 -11.91 -13.42
CA LEU A 21 21.76 -12.38 -12.08
C LEU A 21 21.27 -11.23 -11.17
N ALA A 22 21.80 -10.02 -11.35
CA ALA A 22 21.30 -8.82 -10.68
C ALA A 22 19.82 -8.58 -11.02
N ARG A 23 19.47 -8.61 -12.31
CA ARG A 23 18.07 -8.48 -12.77
C ARG A 23 17.17 -9.61 -12.26
N SER A 24 17.65 -10.85 -12.26
CA SER A 24 16.89 -11.98 -11.69
C SER A 24 16.63 -11.81 -10.20
N THR A 25 17.55 -11.16 -9.47
CA THR A 25 17.39 -10.89 -8.04
C THR A 25 16.36 -9.79 -7.79
N GLU A 26 16.33 -8.74 -8.62
CA GLU A 26 15.28 -7.70 -8.57
C GLU A 26 13.90 -8.31 -8.81
N LEU A 27 13.73 -9.06 -9.90
CA LEU A 27 12.46 -9.73 -10.22
C LEU A 27 12.00 -10.69 -9.11
N LEU A 28 12.94 -11.38 -8.44
CA LEU A 28 12.62 -12.27 -7.34
C LEU A 28 12.06 -11.52 -6.13
N VAL A 29 12.63 -10.36 -5.79
CA VAL A 29 12.14 -9.52 -4.68
C VAL A 29 10.76 -8.98 -5.01
N ASP A 30 10.57 -8.45 -6.23
CA ASP A 30 9.27 -7.92 -6.66
C ASP A 30 8.17 -9.00 -6.60
N GLU A 31 8.48 -10.23 -7.02
CA GLU A 31 7.52 -11.35 -6.96
C GLU A 31 7.22 -11.79 -5.51
N LEU A 32 8.22 -11.72 -4.60
CA LEU A 32 7.99 -11.96 -3.18
C LEU A 32 7.10 -10.90 -2.54
N ASP A 33 7.27 -9.63 -2.90
CA ASP A 33 6.41 -8.54 -2.45
C ASP A 33 4.97 -8.75 -2.91
N ARG A 34 4.81 -9.13 -4.19
CA ARG A 34 3.49 -9.47 -4.73
C ARG A 34 2.86 -10.67 -4.02
N PHE A 35 3.62 -11.73 -3.76
CA PHE A 35 3.14 -12.91 -3.06
C PHE A 35 2.69 -12.58 -1.62
N GLU A 36 3.45 -11.76 -0.90
CA GLU A 36 3.08 -11.35 0.45
C GLU A 36 1.84 -10.46 0.48
N SER A 37 1.67 -9.57 -0.51
CA SER A 37 0.43 -8.81 -0.68
C SER A 37 -0.76 -9.74 -0.88
N LEU A 38 -0.67 -10.70 -1.81
CA LEU A 38 -1.73 -11.66 -2.08
C LEU A 38 -2.06 -12.54 -0.87
N LEU A 39 -1.03 -12.96 -0.12
CA LEU A 39 -1.24 -13.70 1.12
C LEU A 39 -1.93 -12.85 2.19
N GLY A 40 -1.54 -11.58 2.32
CA GLY A 40 -2.18 -10.61 3.22
C GLY A 40 -3.64 -10.34 2.85
N ASP A 41 -3.96 -10.29 1.56
CA ASP A 41 -5.33 -10.17 1.06
C ASP A 41 -6.13 -11.44 1.35
N LEU A 42 -5.57 -12.62 1.08
CA LEU A 42 -6.24 -13.89 1.35
C LEU A 42 -6.53 -14.11 2.84
N LEU A 43 -5.56 -13.78 3.71
CA LEU A 43 -5.74 -13.89 5.16
C LEU A 43 -6.78 -12.91 5.68
N GLU A 44 -6.89 -11.71 5.08
CA GLU A 44 -7.96 -10.78 5.44
C GLU A 44 -9.33 -11.32 5.02
N ILE A 45 -9.47 -11.82 3.79
CA ILE A 45 -10.72 -12.45 3.31
C ILE A 45 -11.12 -13.59 4.25
N SER A 46 -10.17 -14.47 4.61
CA SER A 46 -10.44 -15.58 5.52
C SER A 46 -10.88 -15.13 6.93
N ARG A 47 -10.39 -13.98 7.43
CA ARG A 47 -10.79 -13.43 8.73
C ARG A 47 -12.16 -12.77 8.68
N LEU A 48 -12.47 -12.08 7.59
CA LEU A 48 -13.77 -11.51 7.30
C LEU A 48 -14.84 -12.60 7.21
N ASP A 49 -14.57 -13.66 6.43
CA ASP A 49 -15.51 -14.78 6.21
C ASP A 49 -15.75 -15.60 7.47
N ALA A 50 -14.76 -15.68 8.37
CA ALA A 50 -14.90 -16.39 9.64
C ALA A 50 -15.71 -15.60 10.70
N GLY A 51 -16.03 -14.31 10.44
CA GLY A 51 -16.72 -13.46 11.41
C GLY A 51 -15.93 -13.21 12.71
N VAL A 52 -14.60 -13.43 12.69
CA VAL A 52 -13.75 -13.40 13.89
C VAL A 52 -13.25 -11.98 14.23
N GLU A 53 -13.33 -11.04 13.29
CA GLU A 53 -12.98 -9.64 13.58
C GLU A 53 -14.24 -8.81 13.86
N GLU A 54 -14.41 -8.44 15.13
CA GLU A 54 -15.32 -7.35 15.53
C GLU A 54 -14.78 -6.04 14.95
N LEU A 55 -15.59 -5.39 14.10
CA LEU A 55 -15.33 -4.03 13.64
C LEU A 55 -15.18 -3.13 14.88
N THR A 56 -13.97 -2.63 15.11
CA THR A 56 -13.73 -1.67 16.19
C THR A 56 -13.99 -0.29 15.63
N ALA A 57 -15.27 0.08 15.56
CA ALA A 57 -15.66 1.38 15.07
C ALA A 57 -15.38 2.46 16.14
N GLU A 58 -14.62 3.47 15.75
CA GLU A 58 -14.31 4.63 16.57
C GLU A 58 -14.58 5.91 15.79
N GLN A 59 -14.83 7.00 16.51
CA GLN A 59 -14.99 8.32 15.88
C GLN A 59 -13.62 8.85 15.49
N VAL A 60 -13.37 8.94 14.18
CA VAL A 60 -12.05 9.26 13.62
C VAL A 60 -12.17 10.35 12.58
N ASP A 61 -11.23 11.31 12.59
CA ASP A 61 -11.05 12.26 11.49
C ASP A 61 -10.46 11.53 10.27
N ILE A 62 -11.28 11.34 9.24
CA ILE A 62 -10.90 10.57 8.04
C ILE A 62 -9.74 11.25 7.31
N ARG A 63 -9.54 12.58 7.48
CA ARG A 63 -8.41 13.31 6.86
C ARG A 63 -7.07 12.78 7.34
N VAL A 64 -6.99 12.31 8.59
CA VAL A 64 -5.77 11.71 9.14
C VAL A 64 -5.45 10.40 8.43
N LEU A 65 -6.48 9.59 8.14
CA LEU A 65 -6.32 8.33 7.43
C LEU A 65 -5.91 8.56 5.97
N ALA A 66 -6.50 9.54 5.29
CA ALA A 66 -6.11 9.95 3.94
C ALA A 66 -4.64 10.36 3.85
N ARG A 67 -4.14 11.14 4.83
CA ARG A 67 -2.72 11.54 4.90
C ARG A 67 -1.80 10.35 5.15
N ARG A 68 -2.15 9.44 6.06
CA ARG A 68 -1.35 8.22 6.30
C ARG A 68 -1.28 7.33 5.06
N ALA A 69 -2.41 7.12 4.38
CA ALA A 69 -2.45 6.36 3.15
C ALA A 69 -1.60 7.02 2.06
N HIS A 70 -1.67 8.35 1.90
CA HIS A 70 -0.81 9.12 1.00
C HIS A 70 0.68 8.92 1.28
N ASP A 71 1.08 9.09 2.55
CA ASP A 71 2.47 8.93 2.95
C ASP A 71 2.98 7.51 2.71
N SER A 72 2.12 6.49 2.88
CA SER A 72 2.47 5.08 2.62
C SER A 72 2.76 4.78 1.15
N VAL A 73 2.18 5.54 0.21
CA VAL A 73 2.39 5.34 -1.24
C VAL A 73 3.36 6.36 -1.86
N ARG A 74 3.95 7.27 -1.07
CA ARG A 74 4.86 8.32 -1.58
C ARG A 74 6.03 7.76 -2.38
N ALA A 75 6.67 6.69 -1.90
CA ALA A 75 7.81 6.09 -2.57
C ALA A 75 7.42 5.55 -3.96
N ILE A 76 6.35 4.76 -4.04
CA ILE A 76 5.88 4.19 -5.31
C ILE A 76 5.35 5.26 -6.28
N SER A 77 4.65 6.28 -5.78
CA SER A 77 4.16 7.40 -6.60
C SER A 77 5.31 8.19 -7.25
N THR A 78 6.43 8.34 -6.53
CA THR A 78 7.63 9.01 -7.02
C THR A 78 8.32 8.18 -8.10
N THR A 79 8.48 6.88 -7.87
CA THR A 79 9.08 5.94 -8.85
C THR A 79 8.25 5.84 -10.13
N ALA A 80 6.92 5.81 -10.01
CA ALA A 80 5.99 5.74 -11.13
C ALA A 80 5.77 7.10 -11.84
N ASN A 81 6.37 8.19 -11.34
CA ASN A 81 6.15 9.56 -11.81
C ASN A 81 4.65 9.95 -11.89
N SER A 82 3.86 9.43 -10.95
CA SER A 82 2.41 9.64 -10.82
C SER A 82 2.12 10.34 -9.50
N PRO A 83 2.04 11.67 -9.46
CA PRO A 83 1.88 12.41 -8.21
C PRO A 83 0.49 12.21 -7.61
N VAL A 84 0.43 12.02 -6.29
CA VAL A 84 -0.84 11.95 -5.55
C VAL A 84 -1.18 13.31 -4.95
N VAL A 85 -2.31 13.89 -5.37
CA VAL A 85 -2.84 15.18 -4.91
C VAL A 85 -3.95 14.94 -3.89
N LEU A 86 -3.87 15.60 -2.74
CA LEU A 86 -4.89 15.54 -1.70
C LEU A 86 -5.75 16.81 -1.73
N ASP A 87 -7.05 16.64 -1.94
CA ASP A 87 -8.06 17.70 -1.82
C ASP A 87 -8.95 17.37 -0.61
N LEU A 88 -8.53 17.88 0.55
CA LEU A 88 -9.17 17.62 1.85
C LEU A 88 -9.84 18.90 2.36
N PRO A 89 -11.00 18.80 3.04
CA PRO A 89 -11.62 19.95 3.67
C PRO A 89 -10.76 20.50 4.81
N ASP A 90 -10.80 21.83 5.00
CA ASP A 90 -10.10 22.52 6.08
C ASP A 90 -10.66 22.15 7.46
N GLU A 91 -11.95 21.89 7.54
CA GLU A 91 -12.67 21.48 8.75
C GLU A 91 -12.54 19.97 9.02
N GLU A 92 -12.68 19.58 10.28
CA GLU A 92 -12.67 18.17 10.69
C GLU A 92 -13.81 17.39 10.03
N LEU A 93 -13.46 16.25 9.42
CA LEU A 93 -14.42 15.35 8.81
C LEU A 93 -14.40 14.02 9.55
N THR A 94 -15.22 13.94 10.60
CA THR A 94 -15.28 12.78 11.49
C THR A 94 -16.33 11.78 11.04
N ALA A 95 -16.00 10.49 11.11
CA ALA A 95 -16.95 9.40 10.92
C ALA A 95 -16.69 8.26 11.91
N GLU A 96 -17.72 7.45 12.16
CA GLU A 96 -17.61 6.23 12.96
C GLU A 96 -17.21 5.07 12.04
N LEU A 97 -15.95 4.61 12.19
CA LEU A 97 -15.35 3.62 11.30
C LEU A 97 -14.18 2.89 11.98
N ASP A 98 -13.77 1.79 11.37
CA ASP A 98 -12.52 1.11 11.74
C ASP A 98 -11.35 1.77 11.00
N SER A 99 -10.49 2.48 11.74
CA SER A 99 -9.38 3.26 11.20
C SER A 99 -8.40 2.42 10.40
N ARG A 100 -8.11 1.19 10.85
CA ARG A 100 -7.14 0.30 10.22
C ARG A 100 -7.65 -0.19 8.87
N ARG A 101 -8.94 -0.53 8.79
CA ARG A 101 -9.58 -1.00 7.57
C ARG A 101 -9.70 0.09 6.53
N VAL A 102 -10.14 1.28 6.93
CA VAL A 102 -10.25 2.42 6.00
C VAL A 102 -8.89 2.85 5.48
N GLU A 103 -7.86 2.92 6.34
CA GLU A 103 -6.49 3.21 5.91
C GLU A 103 -5.98 2.18 4.88
N ARG A 104 -6.25 0.90 5.10
CA ARG A 104 -5.92 -0.17 4.14
C ARG A 104 -6.66 0.00 2.81
N ILE A 105 -7.96 0.26 2.84
CA ILE A 105 -8.76 0.49 1.63
C ILE A 105 -8.17 1.65 0.83
N LEU A 106 -7.90 2.79 1.48
CA LEU A 106 -7.32 3.97 0.84
C LEU A 106 -5.95 3.65 0.23
N ARG A 107 -5.06 2.96 0.95
CA ARG A 107 -3.75 2.56 0.42
C ARG A 107 -3.88 1.67 -0.81
N ASN A 108 -4.75 0.67 -0.78
CA ASN A 108 -4.94 -0.24 -1.91
C ASN A 108 -5.50 0.48 -3.14
N LEU A 109 -6.45 1.39 -2.95
CA LEU A 109 -6.98 2.20 -4.03
C LEU A 109 -5.93 3.13 -4.63
N LEU A 110 -5.12 3.79 -3.78
CA LEU A 110 -4.04 4.67 -4.24
C LEU A 110 -2.94 3.90 -4.98
N ALA A 111 -2.52 2.75 -4.46
CA ALA A 111 -1.53 1.89 -5.12
C ALA A 111 -2.04 1.43 -6.50
N ASN A 112 -3.28 0.95 -6.58
CA ASN A 112 -3.90 0.57 -7.85
C ASN A 112 -3.97 1.75 -8.83
N ALA A 113 -4.29 2.95 -8.34
CA ALA A 113 -4.35 4.14 -9.19
C ALA A 113 -2.97 4.55 -9.72
N ILE A 114 -1.91 4.37 -8.93
CA ILE A 114 -0.52 4.63 -9.35
C ILE A 114 -0.08 3.59 -10.39
N ASP A 115 -0.31 2.31 -10.11
CA ASP A 115 0.14 1.19 -10.96
C ASP A 115 -0.58 1.17 -12.32
N HIS A 116 -1.85 1.59 -12.34
CA HIS A 116 -2.70 1.55 -13.53
C HIS A 116 -2.97 2.94 -14.14
N GLY A 117 -2.42 4.01 -13.56
CA GLY A 117 -2.69 5.40 -13.96
C GLY A 117 -1.85 5.89 -15.14
N GLU A 118 -1.00 5.07 -15.74
CA GLU A 118 -0.12 5.45 -16.88
C GLU A 118 0.70 6.73 -16.62
N GLY A 119 1.12 6.96 -15.37
CA GLY A 119 1.86 8.15 -14.96
C GLY A 119 1.02 9.43 -14.81
N GLN A 120 -0.31 9.35 -14.97
CA GLN A 120 -1.19 10.48 -14.71
C GLN A 120 -1.25 10.79 -13.19
N PRO A 121 -1.53 12.04 -12.80
CA PRO A 121 -1.77 12.39 -11.41
C PRO A 121 -2.97 11.61 -10.84
N VAL A 122 -2.85 11.18 -9.59
CA VAL A 122 -3.93 10.57 -8.81
C VAL A 122 -4.50 11.63 -7.87
N GLU A 123 -5.81 11.84 -7.88
CA GLU A 123 -6.48 12.79 -6.99
C GLU A 123 -7.31 12.06 -5.93
N LEU A 124 -7.09 12.39 -4.66
CA LEU A 124 -7.90 11.94 -3.54
C LEU A 124 -8.68 13.13 -2.98
N THR A 125 -9.97 13.16 -3.27
CA THR A 125 -10.89 14.21 -2.84
C THR A 125 -11.77 13.76 -1.70
N MET A 126 -11.96 14.63 -0.72
CA MET A 126 -12.88 14.43 0.40
C MET A 126 -13.86 15.60 0.50
N ARG A 127 -15.12 15.28 0.79
CA ARG A 127 -16.22 16.24 0.95
C ARG A 127 -17.05 15.84 2.17
N GLY A 128 -17.41 16.84 2.98
CA GLY A 128 -18.28 16.71 4.15
C GLY A 128 -19.66 17.28 3.91
#